data_AF-A0A2V7JYN1-F1
#
_entry.id   AF-A0A2V7JYN1-F1
#
_cell.length_a   1.000
_cell.length_b   1.000
_cell.length_c   1.000
_cell.angle_alpha   90.00
_cell.angle_beta   90.00
_cell.angle_gamma   90.00
#
_symmetry.space_group_name_H-M   'P 1'
#
loop_
_entity.id
_entity.type
_entity.pdbx_description
1 polymer ?
#
loop_
_entity_poly.entity_id
_entity_poly.type
_entity_poly.pdbx_seq_one_letter_code
_entity_poly.pdbx_strand_id
1 'polypeptide(L)'
;MTVLRSTPLRSTVLLSTPLLLTSFAVSCGGDRSRSPTCGMAQLIGPSLIQDQLRMLPYVLSEAPRGLPGSLPARVAGTAQLSTVTITSAGGRLAMTYQGQNFPPFPTETTVYALLVVDDSSQRAEGVLLYEGQRPPKTYPELGSVTGSSRTIPLYGVRVDWASVSNPRCPLLGPPAATTPPPSR
;
A
#
# COMPACT_ATOMS: atom_id res chain seq x y z
N MET A 1 3.64 -65.48 27.30
CA MET A 1 2.19 -65.66 27.11
C MET A 1 1.53 -65.52 28.47
N THR A 2 0.87 -64.39 28.72
CA THR A 2 0.12 -64.14 29.95
C THR A 2 -1.16 -63.40 29.55
N VAL A 3 -2.28 -64.03 29.87
CA VAL A 3 -3.67 -63.61 29.66
C VAL A 3 -4.05 -62.58 30.74
N LEU A 4 -4.93 -61.61 30.43
CA LEU A 4 -5.97 -60.99 31.29
C LEU A 4 -6.34 -59.61 30.67
N ARG A 5 -7.58 -59.10 30.65
CA ARG A 5 -8.92 -59.54 31.04
C ARG A 5 -9.87 -58.45 30.51
N SER A 6 -11.01 -58.81 29.92
CA SER A 6 -12.11 -57.87 29.66
C SER A 6 -13.01 -57.74 30.90
N THR A 7 -13.59 -56.55 31.12
CA THR A 7 -14.89 -56.17 31.78
C THR A 7 -14.78 -54.79 32.46
N PRO A 8 -15.88 -54.11 32.86
CA PRO A 8 -17.12 -53.82 32.14
C PRO A 8 -17.51 -52.31 32.20
N LEU A 9 -18.56 -51.99 31.44
CA LEU A 9 -19.37 -50.77 31.51
C LEU A 9 -19.69 -50.34 32.95
N ARG A 10 -19.47 -49.05 33.27
CA ARG A 10 -20.22 -48.37 34.34
C ARG A 10 -20.67 -46.99 33.85
N SER A 11 -21.96 -46.95 33.56
CA SER A 11 -22.75 -45.76 33.33
C SER A 11 -22.95 -45.05 34.67
N THR A 12 -22.55 -43.78 34.74
CA THR A 12 -22.97 -42.88 35.82
C THR A 12 -23.49 -41.60 35.17
N VAL A 13 -24.80 -41.57 35.01
CA VAL A 13 -25.59 -40.36 34.76
C VAL A 13 -25.50 -39.50 36.03
N LEU A 14 -25.14 -38.22 35.92
CA LEU A 14 -25.55 -37.17 36.85
C LEU A 14 -25.28 -35.76 36.26
N LEU A 15 -26.40 -35.10 35.92
CA LEU A 15 -26.73 -33.69 36.17
C LEU A 15 -25.86 -32.56 35.56
N SER A 16 -26.35 -32.06 34.41
CA SER A 16 -26.80 -30.68 34.19
C SER A 16 -26.35 -29.56 35.15
N THR A 17 -25.52 -28.64 34.62
CA THR A 17 -25.80 -27.18 34.64
C THR A 17 -25.08 -26.47 33.48
N PRO A 18 -25.79 -25.70 32.63
CA PRO A 18 -25.25 -24.87 31.55
C PRO A 18 -24.85 -23.47 32.07
N LEU A 19 -24.21 -22.66 31.22
CA LEU A 19 -23.57 -21.35 31.51
C LEU A 19 -22.26 -21.51 32.31
N LEU A 20 -21.11 -20.99 31.90
CA LEU A 20 -20.85 -19.73 31.21
C LEU A 20 -19.87 -19.93 30.05
N LEU A 21 -20.33 -19.68 28.82
CA LEU A 21 -19.44 -19.12 27.79
C LEU A 21 -19.14 -17.68 28.21
N THR A 22 -18.11 -17.50 29.02
CA THR A 22 -17.50 -16.18 29.24
C THR A 22 -16.78 -15.80 27.96
N SER A 23 -17.51 -15.04 27.14
CA SER A 23 -17.05 -14.27 26.01
C SER A 23 -15.70 -13.62 26.30
N PHE A 24 -14.63 -14.14 25.69
CA PHE A 24 -13.41 -13.37 25.43
C PHE A 24 -13.72 -12.33 24.35
N ALA A 25 -14.58 -11.36 24.68
CA ALA A 25 -14.63 -10.10 23.96
C ALA A 25 -13.48 -9.23 24.48
N VAL A 26 -12.25 -9.65 24.20
CA VAL A 26 -11.13 -8.70 24.15
C VAL A 26 -11.40 -7.82 22.94
N SER A 27 -12.21 -6.78 23.15
CA SER A 27 -12.31 -5.63 22.28
C SER A 27 -10.97 -4.89 22.35
N CYS A 28 -9.94 -5.46 21.73
CA CYS A 28 -8.80 -4.71 21.27
C CYS A 28 -9.32 -3.77 20.19
N GLY A 29 -9.57 -2.52 20.56
CA GLY A 29 -9.49 -1.38 19.64
C GLY A 29 -8.06 -1.21 19.14
N GLY A 30 -7.49 -2.28 18.56
CA GLY A 30 -6.19 -2.29 17.93
C GLY A 30 -6.33 -1.60 16.59
N ASP A 31 -5.44 -0.65 16.34
CA ASP A 31 -5.20 0.00 15.06
C ASP A 31 -5.30 -1.05 13.93
N ARG A 32 -6.43 -1.08 13.19
CA ARG A 32 -6.73 -2.13 12.20
C ARG A 32 -5.65 -2.21 11.11
N SER A 33 -4.90 -1.12 10.95
CA SER A 33 -3.69 -0.98 10.15
C SER A 33 -2.60 -2.02 10.48
N ARG A 34 -2.61 -2.61 11.69
CA ARG A 34 -1.64 -3.60 12.17
C ARG A 34 -2.13 -5.05 12.12
N SER A 35 -3.26 -5.31 11.45
CA SER A 35 -3.76 -6.67 11.25
C SER A 35 -2.92 -7.44 10.22
N PRO A 36 -2.80 -8.78 10.33
CA PRO A 36 -2.13 -9.60 9.32
C PRO A 36 -2.72 -9.42 7.91
N THR A 37 -4.04 -9.21 7.83
CA THR A 37 -4.75 -8.92 6.58
C THR A 37 -4.32 -7.61 5.94
N CYS A 38 -4.14 -6.55 6.73
CA CYS A 38 -3.61 -5.29 6.20
C CYS A 38 -2.13 -5.41 5.81
N GLY A 39 -1.33 -6.18 6.55
CA GLY A 39 0.06 -6.48 6.17
C GLY A 39 0.15 -7.12 4.78
N MET A 40 -0.68 -8.14 4.51
CA MET A 40 -0.73 -8.77 3.18
C MET A 40 -1.23 -7.81 2.09
N ALA A 41 -2.28 -7.03 2.36
CA ALA A 41 -2.80 -6.06 1.40
C ALA A 41 -1.74 -5.02 1.00
N GLN A 42 -0.89 -4.60 1.95
CA GLN A 42 0.20 -3.64 1.72
C GLN A 42 1.35 -4.21 0.88
N LEU A 43 1.44 -5.54 0.73
CA LEU A 43 2.42 -6.20 -0.12
C LEU A 43 1.84 -6.51 -1.51
N ILE A 44 0.61 -7.03 -1.57
CA ILE A 44 -0.04 -7.43 -2.82
C ILE A 44 -0.28 -6.23 -3.72
N GLY A 45 -0.79 -5.11 -3.19
CA GLY A 45 -1.09 -3.92 -3.98
C GLY A 45 0.10 -3.40 -4.80
N PRO A 46 1.27 -3.10 -4.18
CA PRO A 46 2.46 -2.69 -4.90
C PRO A 46 2.93 -3.71 -5.95
N SER A 47 2.87 -5.01 -5.65
CA SER A 47 3.23 -6.03 -6.64
C SER A 47 2.32 -6.01 -7.87
N LEU A 48 1.01 -5.91 -7.69
CA LEU A 48 0.05 -5.80 -8.80
C LEU A 48 0.29 -4.54 -9.64
N ILE A 49 0.56 -3.41 -8.99
CA ILE A 49 0.89 -2.15 -9.67
C ILE A 49 2.19 -2.29 -10.48
N GLN A 50 3.19 -2.96 -9.91
CA GLN A 50 4.47 -3.21 -10.59
C GLN A 50 4.30 -4.16 -11.78
N ASP A 51 3.43 -5.17 -11.69
CA ASP A 51 3.09 -6.04 -12.81
C ASP A 51 2.35 -5.26 -13.91
N GLN A 52 1.44 -4.37 -13.53
CA GLN A 52 0.72 -3.51 -14.47
C GLN A 52 1.65 -2.55 -15.23
N LEU A 53 2.67 -2.02 -14.57
CA LEU A 53 3.69 -1.19 -15.21
C LEU A 53 4.40 -1.93 -16.36
N ARG A 54 4.55 -3.26 -16.31
CA ARG A 54 5.22 -4.04 -17.37
C ARG A 54 4.42 -4.10 -18.68
N MET A 55 3.17 -3.67 -18.66
CA MET A 55 2.27 -3.64 -19.81
C MET A 55 2.19 -2.21 -20.35
N LEU A 56 2.75 -1.99 -21.55
CA LEU A 56 2.89 -0.66 -22.16
C LEU A 56 1.62 0.22 -22.17
N PRO A 57 0.39 -0.29 -22.41
CA PRO A 57 -0.82 0.55 -22.42
C PRO A 57 -1.11 1.25 -21.08
N TYR A 58 -0.62 0.69 -19.97
CA TYR A 58 -0.83 1.26 -18.64
C TYR A 58 0.25 2.27 -18.25
N VAL A 59 1.35 2.36 -19.01
CA VAL A 59 2.41 3.34 -18.75
C VAL A 59 1.92 4.73 -19.14
N LEU A 60 2.12 5.71 -18.27
CA LEU A 60 1.82 7.12 -18.56
C LEU A 60 2.97 7.74 -19.34
N SER A 61 2.64 8.39 -20.47
CA SER A 61 3.57 9.22 -21.23
C SER A 61 3.65 10.66 -20.71
N GLU A 62 2.60 11.13 -20.05
CA GLU A 62 2.48 12.49 -19.52
C GLU A 62 1.85 12.49 -18.12
N ALA A 63 2.17 13.51 -17.34
CA ALA A 63 1.58 13.72 -16.03
C ALA A 63 0.11 14.14 -16.15
N PRO A 64 -0.79 13.64 -15.27
CA PRO A 64 -2.15 14.15 -15.18
C PRO A 64 -2.16 15.65 -14.88
N ARG A 65 -3.14 16.37 -15.43
CA ARG A 65 -3.34 17.79 -15.12
C ARG A 65 -4.02 17.95 -13.76
N GLY A 66 -3.80 19.09 -13.10
CA GLY A 66 -4.49 19.41 -11.86
C GLY A 66 -4.09 18.55 -10.66
N LEU A 67 -2.84 18.06 -10.64
CA LEU A 67 -2.31 17.39 -9.46
C LEU A 67 -2.40 18.31 -8.23
N PRO A 68 -2.73 17.77 -7.04
CA PRO A 68 -2.72 18.54 -5.80
C PRO A 68 -1.29 19.00 -5.45
N GLY A 69 -1.16 19.96 -4.53
CA GLY A 69 0.17 20.42 -4.06
C GLY A 69 0.97 19.35 -3.31
N SER A 70 0.32 18.26 -2.89
CA SER A 70 0.96 17.11 -2.26
C SER A 70 0.16 15.83 -2.47
N LEU A 71 0.85 14.70 -2.51
CA LEU A 71 0.24 13.37 -2.61
C LEU A 71 0.75 12.46 -1.48
N PRO A 72 -0.06 11.48 -1.04
CA PRO A 72 0.45 10.45 -0.15
C PRO A 72 1.52 9.63 -0.88
N ALA A 73 2.50 9.17 -0.10
CA ALA A 73 3.60 8.37 -0.62
C ALA A 73 3.97 7.23 0.31
N ARG A 74 4.51 6.16 -0.26
CA ARG A 74 5.01 5.01 0.50
C ARG A 74 6.17 4.34 -0.23
N VAL A 75 7.10 3.78 0.54
CA VAL A 75 8.11 2.85 0.02
C VAL A 75 7.53 1.43 0.04
N ALA A 76 7.54 0.76 -1.09
CA ALA A 76 7.07 -0.62 -1.23
C ALA A 76 7.80 -1.55 -0.26
N GLY A 77 7.08 -2.47 0.37
CA GLY A 77 7.62 -3.33 1.44
C GLY A 77 7.68 -2.66 2.82
N THR A 78 7.30 -1.39 2.96
CA THR A 78 7.21 -0.70 4.26
C THR A 78 5.77 -0.33 4.61
N ALA A 79 5.43 -0.40 5.89
CA ALA A 79 4.13 0.04 6.39
C ALA A 79 4.04 1.55 6.63
N GLN A 80 5.17 2.27 6.64
CA GLN A 80 5.18 3.72 6.89
C GLN A 80 4.60 4.49 5.70
N LEU A 81 3.68 5.38 6.01
CA LEU A 81 3.14 6.36 5.07
C LEU A 81 3.93 7.66 5.19
N SER A 82 3.97 8.38 4.08
CA SER A 82 4.60 9.67 3.97
C SER A 82 3.82 10.54 2.97
N THR A 83 4.42 11.64 2.56
CA THR A 83 3.86 12.58 1.62
C THR A 83 4.97 13.04 0.70
N VAL A 84 4.62 13.26 -0.57
CA VAL A 84 5.45 14.01 -1.50
C VAL A 84 4.82 15.38 -1.73
N THR A 85 5.63 16.43 -1.65
CA THR A 85 5.23 17.76 -2.12
C THR A 85 5.49 17.83 -3.62
N ILE A 86 4.51 18.29 -4.38
CA ILE A 86 4.63 18.41 -5.83
C ILE A 86 5.09 19.82 -6.17
N THR A 87 6.12 19.86 -7.00
CA THR A 87 6.66 21.05 -7.63
C THR A 87 6.81 20.79 -9.13
N SER A 88 6.96 21.85 -9.92
CA SER A 88 7.27 21.71 -11.35
C SER A 88 8.62 22.31 -11.62
N ALA A 89 9.43 21.60 -12.39
CA ALA A 89 10.75 22.06 -12.84
C ALA A 89 10.86 21.81 -14.35
N GLY A 90 10.95 22.90 -15.13
CA GLY A 90 11.16 22.81 -16.58
C GLY A 90 10.09 22.01 -17.33
N GLY A 91 8.82 22.08 -16.91
CA GLY A 91 7.71 21.35 -17.54
C GLY A 91 7.62 19.86 -17.18
N ARG A 92 8.51 19.37 -16.30
CA ARG A 92 8.46 18.01 -15.73
C ARG A 92 8.04 18.05 -14.28
N LEU A 93 7.57 16.91 -13.76
CA LEU A 93 7.25 16.79 -12.34
C LEU A 93 8.54 16.75 -11.51
N ALA A 94 8.59 17.57 -10.47
CA ALA A 94 9.62 17.49 -9.44
C ALA A 94 8.91 17.27 -8.11
N MET A 95 9.26 16.23 -7.37
CA MET A 95 8.60 15.93 -6.10
C MET A 95 9.62 15.86 -4.97
N THR A 96 9.22 16.30 -3.78
CA THR A 96 10.07 16.20 -2.59
C THR A 96 9.42 15.23 -1.59
N TYR A 97 10.10 14.13 -1.30
CA TYR A 97 9.67 13.14 -0.31
C TYR A 97 9.95 13.65 1.10
N GLN A 98 8.92 13.66 1.95
CA GLN A 98 8.99 14.24 3.30
C GLN A 98 9.29 13.20 4.40
N GLY A 99 9.34 11.91 4.05
CA GLY A 99 9.53 10.82 5.02
C GLY A 99 11.00 10.46 5.26
N GLN A 100 11.25 9.81 6.39
CA GLN A 100 12.60 9.39 6.79
C GLN A 100 13.05 8.07 6.14
N ASN A 101 12.11 7.28 5.61
CA ASN A 101 12.35 5.97 4.99
C ASN A 101 12.69 6.06 3.50
N PHE A 102 13.12 7.21 2.98
CA PHE A 102 13.57 7.30 1.59
C PHE A 102 14.77 6.35 1.38
N PRO A 103 14.80 5.56 0.28
CA PRO A 103 15.88 4.60 0.05
C PRO A 103 17.26 5.26 0.18
N PRO A 104 18.15 4.78 1.07
CA PRO A 104 19.38 5.49 1.44
C PRO A 104 20.48 5.42 0.38
N PHE A 105 20.47 4.38 -0.47
CA PHE A 105 21.49 4.13 -1.48
C PHE A 105 20.87 3.91 -2.87
N PRO A 106 20.15 4.91 -3.42
CA PRO A 106 19.59 4.77 -4.75
C PRO A 106 20.71 4.77 -5.78
N THR A 107 20.76 3.72 -6.60
CA THR A 107 21.60 3.71 -7.80
C THR A 107 20.75 3.97 -9.04
N GLU A 108 21.39 4.21 -10.19
CA GLU A 108 20.70 4.43 -11.45
C GLU A 108 19.88 3.23 -11.95
N THR A 109 19.98 2.06 -11.32
CA THR A 109 19.28 0.86 -11.77
C THR A 109 18.38 0.23 -10.71
N THR A 110 18.51 0.65 -9.44
CA THR A 110 17.92 -0.08 -8.31
C THR A 110 16.77 0.65 -7.60
N VAL A 111 16.50 1.92 -7.92
CA VAL A 111 15.41 2.67 -7.25
C VAL A 111 14.69 3.56 -8.25
N TYR A 112 13.35 3.59 -8.14
CA TYR A 112 12.47 4.45 -8.92
C TYR A 112 11.15 4.72 -8.19
N ALA A 113 10.45 5.77 -8.59
CA ALA A 113 9.12 6.11 -8.08
C ALA A 113 8.06 5.92 -9.17
N LEU A 114 6.84 5.59 -8.76
CA LEU A 114 5.66 5.49 -9.59
C LEU A 114 4.57 6.44 -9.10
N LEU A 115 4.12 7.34 -9.97
CA LEU A 115 2.85 8.04 -9.83
C LEU A 115 1.72 7.07 -10.22
N VAL A 116 0.88 6.72 -9.26
CA VAL A 116 -0.26 5.83 -9.46
C VAL A 116 -1.48 6.67 -9.77
N VAL A 117 -2.10 6.40 -10.91
CA VAL A 117 -3.31 7.11 -11.36
C VAL A 117 -4.43 6.10 -11.50
N ASP A 118 -5.56 6.39 -10.88
CA ASP A 118 -6.77 5.61 -11.05
C ASP A 118 -7.34 5.84 -12.45
N ASP A 119 -7.54 4.77 -13.20
CA ASP A 119 -8.05 4.82 -14.57
C ASP A 119 -9.53 5.24 -14.60
N SER A 120 -10.29 4.92 -13.55
CA SER A 120 -11.72 5.24 -13.51
C SER A 120 -11.99 6.73 -13.29
N SER A 121 -11.23 7.37 -12.40
CA SER A 121 -11.39 8.78 -12.05
C SER A 121 -10.38 9.72 -12.69
N GLN A 122 -9.35 9.17 -13.34
CA GLN A 122 -8.18 9.90 -13.85
C GLN A 122 -7.48 10.75 -12.78
N ARG A 123 -7.57 10.33 -11.50
CA ARG A 123 -6.96 11.03 -10.37
C ARG A 123 -5.67 10.35 -9.95
N ALA A 124 -4.70 11.15 -9.53
CA ALA A 124 -3.50 10.64 -8.89
C ALA A 124 -3.83 10.16 -7.47
N GLU A 125 -3.66 8.87 -7.23
CA GLU A 125 -3.88 8.24 -5.92
C GLU A 125 -2.66 8.45 -5.00
N GLY A 126 -1.47 8.50 -5.58
CA GLY A 126 -0.25 8.93 -4.90
C GLY A 126 1.01 8.30 -5.48
N VAL A 127 2.07 8.21 -4.67
CA VAL A 127 3.40 7.81 -5.15
C VAL A 127 3.94 6.59 -4.40
N LEU A 128 4.38 5.58 -5.15
CA LEU A 128 5.07 4.40 -4.61
C LEU A 128 6.54 4.42 -5.01
N LEU A 129 7.44 4.22 -4.04
CA LEU A 129 8.87 4.08 -4.27
C LEU A 129 9.22 2.60 -4.23
N TYR A 130 9.94 2.11 -5.25
CA TYR A 130 10.38 0.73 -5.34
C TYR A 130 11.90 0.63 -5.26
N GLU A 131 12.36 -0.36 -4.51
CA GLU A 131 13.74 -0.83 -4.54
C GLU A 131 13.78 -2.13 -5.35
N GLY A 132 14.42 -2.08 -6.51
CA GLY A 132 14.50 -3.18 -7.47
C GLY A 132 14.85 -2.70 -8.86
N GLN A 133 14.79 -3.61 -9.84
CA GLN A 133 15.11 -3.29 -11.23
C GLN A 133 14.21 -2.16 -11.76
N ARG A 134 14.84 -1.07 -12.20
CA ARG A 134 14.16 0.07 -12.83
C ARG A 134 13.47 -0.35 -14.14
N PRO A 135 12.36 0.30 -14.52
CA PRO A 135 11.78 0.16 -15.84
C PRO A 135 12.82 0.40 -16.96
N PRO A 136 12.64 -0.20 -18.15
CA PRO A 136 13.51 0.05 -19.29
C PRO A 136 13.64 1.54 -19.60
N LYS A 137 14.80 1.99 -20.09
CA LYS A 137 15.04 3.40 -20.45
C LYS A 137 14.09 3.95 -21.53
N THR A 138 13.40 3.07 -22.25
CA THR A 138 12.38 3.43 -23.23
C THR A 138 11.06 3.89 -22.59
N TYR A 139 10.87 3.67 -21.28
CA TYR A 139 9.66 4.08 -20.59
C TYR A 139 9.68 5.60 -20.38
N PRO A 140 8.56 6.30 -20.61
CA PRO A 140 8.49 7.74 -20.40
C PRO A 140 8.70 8.10 -18.92
N GLU A 141 9.75 8.86 -18.66
CA GLU A 141 9.95 9.48 -17.35
C GLU A 141 9.10 10.75 -17.26
N LEU A 142 8.24 10.82 -16.25
CA LEU A 142 7.39 12.00 -15.97
C LEU A 142 8.16 13.09 -15.22
N GLY A 143 9.25 12.74 -14.55
CA GLY A 143 9.91 13.64 -13.63
C GLY A 143 10.88 12.95 -12.68
N SER A 144 11.01 13.51 -11.48
CA SER A 144 11.85 12.97 -10.43
C SER A 144 11.25 13.15 -9.04
N VAL A 145 11.72 12.33 -8.09
CA VAL A 145 11.44 12.44 -6.66
C VAL A 145 12.77 12.61 -5.93
N THR A 146 12.87 13.65 -5.11
CA THR A 146 14.04 13.97 -4.30
C THR A 146 13.74 13.70 -2.82
N GLY A 147 14.61 12.96 -2.14
CA GLY A 147 14.54 12.71 -0.71
C GLY A 147 15.93 12.44 -0.16
N SER A 148 16.22 12.92 1.05
CA SER A 148 17.54 12.74 1.69
C SER A 148 18.72 13.15 0.79
N SER A 149 18.57 14.26 0.05
CA SER A 149 19.54 14.77 -0.94
C SER A 149 19.85 13.83 -2.12
N ARG A 150 19.01 12.84 -2.37
CA ARG A 150 19.09 11.91 -3.51
C ARG A 150 17.89 12.09 -4.41
N THR A 151 18.09 11.87 -5.70
CA THR A 151 17.03 12.01 -6.73
C THR A 151 16.84 10.68 -7.45
N ILE A 152 15.60 10.25 -7.59
CA ILE A 152 15.20 9.04 -8.33
C ILE A 152 14.20 9.42 -9.42
N PRO A 153 14.14 8.70 -10.56
CA PRO A 153 13.19 9.00 -11.61
C PRO A 153 11.77 8.64 -11.19
N LEU A 154 10.82 9.42 -11.72
CA LEU A 154 9.39 9.19 -11.56
C LEU A 154 8.81 8.72 -12.90
N TYR A 155 8.19 7.55 -12.88
CA TYR A 155 7.34 7.05 -13.96
C TYR A 155 5.88 7.14 -13.53
N GLY A 156 4.94 6.88 -14.46
CA GLY A 156 3.53 6.84 -14.13
C GLY A 156 2.85 5.58 -14.65
N VAL A 157 1.84 5.13 -13.92
CA VAL A 157 1.05 3.94 -14.26
C VAL A 157 -0.44 4.20 -14.00
N ARG A 158 -1.27 3.78 -14.94
CA ARG A 158 -2.72 3.68 -14.81
C ARG A 158 -3.09 2.35 -14.20
N VAL A 159 -3.98 2.37 -13.21
CA VAL A 159 -4.47 1.18 -12.52
C VAL A 159 -5.97 1.30 -12.30
N ASP A 160 -6.69 0.19 -12.24
CA ASP A 160 -8.00 0.18 -11.59
C ASP A 160 -7.77 0.19 -10.08
N TRP A 161 -7.97 1.33 -9.42
CA TRP A 161 -7.58 1.49 -8.02
C TRP A 161 -8.28 0.49 -7.09
N ALA A 162 -9.54 0.15 -7.38
CA ALA A 162 -10.30 -0.80 -6.59
C ALA A 162 -9.72 -2.23 -6.65
N SER A 163 -8.97 -2.55 -7.71
CA SER A 163 -8.32 -3.86 -7.87
C SER A 163 -6.99 -3.97 -7.11
N VAL A 164 -6.31 -2.86 -6.83
CA VAL A 164 -4.97 -2.84 -6.21
C VAL A 164 -4.95 -2.30 -4.78
N SER A 165 -6.04 -1.70 -4.30
CA SER A 165 -6.14 -1.11 -2.96
C SER A 165 -7.38 -1.63 -2.23
N ASN A 166 -7.19 -2.09 -0.99
CA ASN A 166 -8.29 -2.56 -0.15
C ASN A 166 -8.86 -1.39 0.66
N PRO A 167 -10.16 -1.06 0.58
CA PRO A 167 -10.75 0.05 1.35
C PRO A 167 -10.60 -0.10 2.87
N ARG A 168 -10.48 -1.32 3.39
CA ARG A 168 -10.24 -1.60 4.82
C ARG A 168 -8.76 -1.48 5.21
N CYS A 169 -7.87 -1.55 4.23
CA CYS A 169 -6.42 -1.51 4.39
C CYS A 169 -5.82 -0.68 3.24
N PRO A 170 -6.08 0.63 3.18
CA PRO A 170 -5.77 1.42 2.00
C PRO A 170 -4.25 1.53 1.80
N LEU A 171 -3.81 1.36 0.56
CA LEU A 171 -2.39 1.26 0.24
C LEU A 171 -1.61 2.55 0.54
N LEU A 172 -2.23 3.70 0.33
CA LEU A 172 -1.63 5.03 0.50
C LEU A 172 -2.24 5.80 1.68
N GLY A 173 -2.81 5.05 2.64
CA GLY A 173 -3.50 5.64 3.78
C GLY A 173 -4.93 6.06 3.45
N PRO A 174 -5.67 6.59 4.44
CA PRO A 174 -7.02 7.07 4.20
C PRO A 174 -7.00 8.17 3.14
N PRO A 175 -8.01 8.23 2.25
CA PRO A 175 -8.11 9.28 1.25
C PRO A 175 -8.01 10.64 1.94
N ALA A 176 -7.24 11.55 1.35
CA ALA A 176 -7.09 12.90 1.88
C ALA A 176 -8.49 13.49 2.11
N ALA A 177 -8.77 13.94 3.34
CA ALA A 177 -10.03 14.61 3.62
C ALA A 177 -10.11 15.84 2.73
N THR A 178 -11.02 15.84 1.75
CA THR A 178 -11.42 17.05 1.05
C THR A 178 -12.00 17.99 2.09
N THR A 179 -11.22 18.98 2.54
CA THR A 179 -11.75 20.09 3.31
C THR A 179 -12.81 20.76 2.43
N PRO A 180 -14.10 20.76 2.82
CA PRO A 180 -15.12 21.44 2.04
C PRO A 180 -14.73 22.92 1.91
N PRO A 181 -14.98 23.55 0.74
CA PRO A 181 -14.69 24.97 0.57
C PRO A 181 -15.43 25.77 1.66
N PRO A 182 -14.83 26.86 2.18
CA PRO A 182 -15.49 27.67 3.18
C PRO A 182 -16.83 28.16 2.64
N SER A 183 -17.91 27.86 3.36
CA SER A 183 -19.24 28.42 3.09
C SER A 183 -19.14 29.94 3.20
N ARG A 184 -19.35 30.64 2.09
CA ARG A 184 -19.56 32.09 2.08
C ARG A 184 -20.95 32.42 2.59
#